data_AF-A0A9D1JBF4-F1
#
_entry.id   AF-A0A9D1JBF4-F1
#
_cell.length_a   1.000
_cell.length_b   1.000
_cell.length_c   1.000
_cell.angle_alpha   90.00
_cell.angle_beta   90.00
_cell.angle_gamma   90.00
#
_symmetry.space_group_name_H-M   'P 1'
#
loop_
_entity.id
_entity.type
_entity.pdbx_description
1 polymer ?
#
loop_
_entity_poly.entity_id
_entity_poly.type
_entity_poly.pdbx_seq_one_letter_code
_entity_poly.pdbx_strand_id
1 'polypeptide(L)'
;MVRITDSNVQDFEKKHIAAVRDMAAECAVLLKSNGDFPLASAGKIALFGNGARNTIKGGTGSGDVNVRHFVSVEEGLENAGFEITSKAWLDAYTSMLAEEKAKFLQGLKAEAKAAGVNAIWYCMGKVMPEPAYNIPLEGEAETAVYVLARNSGEGADRTPVAGDINLTETEQRDILALNEKYDKFILVLNVGGMVDLSPVSAVKNILLLSQLGTPTGDVLADILLGKSYPSGKLTTTWAPIASYPSTEGFGDPNDTYYKEGIYVGYRYFDTVNETPVYPFGYGLGYTTFEVKGKSVAADEKQVTVTASVKNTGNFAGKEVVQVYVSAPAGKLDKPYQELKGFAKTKELAPGEETEVTVTFDTASMASFSEEASAYVLEAGKYIIRVGNCSRDTHVCGIVSLDQDAVTEKVKHICPGWGFEDMKPEGATYSYEGEAEEIAAALIIELDASRIETRVALYSEVMPEREKAEPFDFAKVVSGDKTLDEFVAGLTDEQLAYLCIGHYKESDGDPLSAIGAAAYQVAGAAGETSSRLKDLGVPGLVMADGPAGLRLSPMYKWVNGEAKSSGGFD
;
A
#
# COMPACT_ATOMS: atom_id res chain seq x y z
N MET A 1 -31.78 7.96 7.05
CA MET A 1 -30.84 6.96 7.59
C MET A 1 -31.40 5.58 7.24
N VAL A 2 -30.68 4.77 6.45
CA VAL A 2 -31.14 3.42 6.08
C VAL A 2 -30.78 2.49 7.23
N ARG A 3 -31.78 1.92 7.91
CA ARG A 3 -31.55 0.90 8.93
C ARG A 3 -31.70 -0.47 8.27
N ILE A 4 -30.62 -1.22 8.21
CA ILE A 4 -30.62 -2.58 7.68
C ILE A 4 -31.27 -3.49 8.73
N THR A 5 -32.41 -4.09 8.39
CA THR A 5 -33.20 -4.93 9.31
C THR A 5 -33.29 -6.39 8.91
N ASP A 6 -32.75 -6.75 7.73
CA ASP A 6 -32.66 -8.12 7.24
C ASP A 6 -31.30 -8.36 6.55
N SER A 7 -31.02 -9.62 6.22
CA SER A 7 -29.72 -10.05 5.69
C SER A 7 -29.54 -9.82 4.19
N ASN A 8 -30.55 -9.29 3.48
CA ASN A 8 -30.44 -9.08 2.04
C ASN A 8 -29.39 -8.01 1.74
N VAL A 9 -28.63 -8.25 0.68
CA VAL A 9 -27.67 -7.27 0.15
C VAL A 9 -28.44 -6.05 -0.38
N GLN A 10 -28.12 -4.89 0.19
CA GLN A 10 -28.75 -3.62 -0.13
C GLN A 10 -28.22 -3.06 -1.46
N ASP A 11 -28.99 -2.20 -2.11
CA ASP A 11 -28.61 -1.66 -3.42
C ASP A 11 -27.35 -0.79 -3.37
N PHE A 12 -27.08 -0.10 -2.26
CA PHE A 12 -25.84 0.65 -2.11
C PHE A 12 -24.62 -0.28 -1.97
N GLU A 13 -24.77 -1.45 -1.32
CA GLU A 13 -23.69 -2.45 -1.22
C GLU A 13 -23.32 -2.96 -2.62
N LYS A 14 -24.32 -3.29 -3.44
CA LYS A 14 -24.10 -3.72 -4.84
C LYS A 14 -23.38 -2.65 -5.67
N LYS A 15 -23.82 -1.39 -5.56
CA LYS A 15 -23.20 -0.26 -6.27
C LYS A 15 -21.75 -0.03 -5.85
N HIS A 16 -21.45 -0.13 -4.55
CA HIS A 16 -20.08 0.04 -4.05
C HIS A 16 -19.18 -1.11 -4.51
N ILE A 17 -19.67 -2.36 -4.44
CA ILE A 17 -18.91 -3.53 -4.93
C ILE A 17 -18.61 -3.40 -6.43
N ALA A 18 -19.59 -2.99 -7.24
CA ALA A 18 -19.40 -2.75 -8.67
C ALA A 18 -18.36 -1.65 -8.93
N ALA A 19 -18.44 -0.52 -8.21
CA ALA A 19 -17.46 0.55 -8.34
C ALA A 19 -16.04 0.10 -7.98
N VAL A 20 -15.87 -0.73 -6.94
CA VAL A 20 -14.56 -1.31 -6.60
C VAL A 20 -14.09 -2.25 -7.72
N ARG A 21 -14.95 -3.14 -8.23
CA ARG A 21 -14.61 -4.06 -9.31
C ARG A 21 -14.14 -3.32 -10.57
N ASP A 22 -14.79 -2.22 -10.93
CA ASP A 22 -14.48 -1.41 -12.10
C ASP A 22 -13.08 -0.75 -12.02
N MET A 23 -12.61 -0.42 -10.82
CA MET A 23 -11.33 0.28 -10.61
C MET A 23 -10.19 -0.63 -10.15
N ALA A 24 -10.49 -1.74 -9.48
CA ALA A 24 -9.49 -2.55 -8.77
C ALA A 24 -8.46 -3.20 -9.71
N ALA A 25 -8.81 -3.47 -10.97
CA ALA A 25 -7.85 -3.95 -11.96
C ALA A 25 -6.70 -2.97 -12.19
N GLU A 26 -6.91 -1.67 -11.99
CA GLU A 26 -5.87 -0.65 -12.10
C GLU A 26 -4.82 -0.72 -10.99
N CYS A 27 -5.06 -1.51 -9.94
CA CYS A 27 -4.11 -1.78 -8.86
C CYS A 27 -3.30 -3.06 -9.12
N ALA A 28 -3.75 -3.93 -10.03
CA ALA A 28 -3.02 -5.14 -10.39
C ALA A 28 -1.84 -4.80 -11.31
N VAL A 29 -0.72 -5.51 -11.12
CA VAL A 29 0.54 -5.27 -11.83
C VAL A 29 0.94 -6.52 -12.59
N LEU A 30 1.04 -6.42 -13.92
CA LEU A 30 1.63 -7.49 -14.71
C LEU A 30 3.16 -7.38 -14.61
N LEU A 31 3.80 -8.36 -13.95
CA LEU A 31 5.24 -8.37 -13.70
C LEU A 31 6.02 -9.03 -14.85
N LYS A 32 5.43 -10.04 -15.48
CA LYS A 32 5.95 -10.68 -16.69
C LYS A 32 4.81 -11.02 -17.63
N SER A 33 5.08 -10.95 -18.93
CA SER A 33 4.15 -11.34 -19.98
C SER A 33 4.90 -11.91 -21.17
N ASN A 34 4.36 -12.97 -21.78
CA ASN A 34 4.79 -13.46 -23.11
C ASN A 34 3.76 -13.18 -24.22
N GLY A 35 2.67 -12.46 -23.90
CA GLY A 35 1.60 -12.14 -24.86
C GLY A 35 0.45 -13.16 -24.92
N ASP A 36 0.43 -14.19 -24.07
CA ASP A 36 -0.66 -15.19 -24.04
C ASP A 36 -2.00 -14.64 -23.51
N PHE A 37 -1.94 -13.53 -22.76
CA PHE A 37 -3.10 -12.89 -22.12
C PHE A 37 -3.30 -11.47 -22.70
N PRO A 38 -4.56 -11.00 -22.83
CA PRO A 38 -5.79 -11.63 -22.33
C PRO A 38 -6.30 -12.79 -23.21
N LEU A 39 -7.11 -13.65 -22.61
CA LEU A 39 -7.79 -14.77 -23.26
C LEU A 39 -8.94 -14.28 -24.13
N ALA A 40 -9.16 -14.93 -25.28
CA ALA A 40 -10.21 -14.55 -26.23
C ALA A 40 -11.64 -14.80 -25.68
N SER A 41 -11.82 -15.83 -24.85
CA SER A 41 -13.10 -16.16 -24.24
C SER A 41 -12.91 -17.01 -22.99
N ALA A 42 -13.96 -17.10 -22.18
CA ALA A 42 -14.02 -18.11 -21.13
C ALA A 42 -14.09 -19.52 -21.76
N GLY A 43 -13.53 -20.50 -21.08
CA GLY A 43 -13.44 -21.89 -21.53
C GLY A 43 -12.97 -22.79 -20.41
N LYS A 44 -12.36 -23.93 -20.74
CA LYS A 44 -11.76 -24.81 -19.74
C LYS A 44 -10.49 -24.20 -19.17
N ILE A 45 -10.37 -24.21 -17.84
CA ILE A 45 -9.19 -23.71 -17.13
C ILE A 45 -8.81 -24.66 -16.01
N ALA A 46 -7.51 -24.93 -15.87
CA ALA A 46 -6.99 -25.69 -14.74
C ALA A 46 -6.52 -24.70 -13.65
N LEU A 47 -7.22 -24.68 -12.51
CA LEU A 47 -6.96 -23.79 -11.39
C LEU A 47 -6.26 -24.53 -10.23
N PHE A 48 -5.14 -23.98 -9.78
CA PHE A 48 -4.32 -24.53 -8.71
C PHE A 48 -3.86 -23.44 -7.73
N GLY A 49 -3.19 -23.86 -6.66
CA GLY A 49 -2.57 -22.97 -5.68
C GLY A 49 -3.43 -22.70 -4.44
N ASN A 50 -2.76 -22.34 -3.35
CA ASN A 50 -3.39 -22.19 -2.03
C ASN A 50 -4.46 -21.08 -2.00
N GLY A 51 -4.31 -20.05 -2.84
CA GLY A 51 -5.22 -18.92 -2.94
C GLY A 51 -6.47 -19.14 -3.81
N ALA A 52 -6.61 -20.27 -4.49
CA ALA A 52 -7.72 -20.53 -5.40
C ALA A 52 -9.08 -20.48 -4.70
N ARG A 53 -9.19 -21.17 -3.54
CA ARG A 53 -10.36 -21.15 -2.65
C ARG A 53 -10.14 -20.31 -1.38
N ASN A 54 -8.90 -20.14 -0.96
CA ASN A 54 -8.54 -19.34 0.21
C ASN A 54 -8.03 -17.96 -0.21
N THR A 55 -8.76 -17.30 -1.12
CA THR A 55 -8.39 -15.97 -1.61
C THR A 55 -8.35 -14.97 -0.46
N ILE A 56 -7.36 -14.10 -0.48
CA ILE A 56 -7.12 -13.08 0.53
C ILE A 56 -7.65 -11.75 0.02
N LYS A 57 -8.70 -11.25 0.68
CA LYS A 57 -9.30 -9.94 0.39
C LYS A 57 -8.51 -8.75 0.96
N GLY A 58 -7.68 -8.98 1.97
CA GLY A 58 -6.92 -7.95 2.68
C GLY A 58 -6.12 -8.53 3.85
N GLY A 59 -5.27 -7.69 4.45
CA GLY A 59 -4.48 -7.99 5.64
C GLY A 59 -5.31 -8.31 6.88
N THR A 60 -4.68 -8.90 7.89
CA THR A 60 -5.29 -9.12 9.21
C THR A 60 -5.15 -7.89 10.12
N GLY A 61 -5.80 -7.90 11.28
CA GLY A 61 -5.66 -6.85 12.30
C GLY A 61 -6.71 -5.74 12.18
N SER A 62 -6.34 -4.52 12.56
CA SER A 62 -7.20 -3.33 12.51
C SER A 62 -7.76 -3.04 11.10
N GLY A 63 -6.99 -3.33 10.05
CA GLY A 63 -7.43 -3.14 8.66
C GLY A 63 -8.44 -4.17 8.13
N ASP A 64 -8.79 -5.21 8.89
CA ASP A 64 -9.73 -6.23 8.43
C ASP A 64 -11.20 -5.74 8.50
N VAL A 65 -12.02 -6.18 7.55
CA VAL A 65 -13.41 -5.72 7.38
C VAL A 65 -14.35 -6.91 7.36
N ASN A 66 -15.38 -6.84 8.20
CA ASN A 66 -16.47 -7.80 8.19
C ASN A 66 -17.33 -7.63 6.92
N VAL A 67 -17.50 -8.71 6.16
CA VAL A 67 -18.26 -8.71 4.92
C VAL A 67 -19.26 -9.86 4.94
N ARG A 68 -20.38 -9.69 4.24
CA ARG A 68 -21.37 -10.78 4.05
C ARG A 68 -20.81 -11.93 3.22
N HIS A 69 -20.02 -11.56 2.21
CA HIS A 69 -19.40 -12.44 1.25
C HIS A 69 -18.25 -11.71 0.55
N PHE A 70 -17.25 -12.45 0.09
CA PHE A 70 -16.26 -11.96 -0.87
C PHE A 70 -15.97 -13.07 -1.88
N VAL A 71 -15.73 -12.66 -3.13
CA VAL A 71 -15.61 -13.58 -4.26
C VAL A 71 -14.22 -14.20 -4.28
N SER A 72 -14.15 -15.51 -4.07
CA SER A 72 -12.91 -16.28 -4.25
C SER A 72 -12.48 -16.32 -5.72
N VAL A 73 -11.22 -16.65 -6.01
CA VAL A 73 -10.75 -16.82 -7.40
C VAL A 73 -11.54 -17.90 -8.13
N GLU A 74 -11.78 -19.04 -7.49
CA GLU A 74 -12.61 -20.12 -8.06
C GLU A 74 -13.99 -19.59 -8.46
N GLU A 75 -14.68 -18.92 -7.54
CA GLU A 75 -16.01 -18.36 -7.76
C GLU A 75 -16.02 -17.29 -8.85
N GLY A 76 -15.04 -16.39 -8.86
CA GLY A 76 -14.95 -15.32 -9.87
C GLY A 76 -14.73 -15.87 -11.29
N LEU A 77 -13.93 -16.92 -11.43
CA LEU A 77 -13.75 -17.62 -12.70
C LEU A 77 -15.05 -18.31 -13.16
N GLU A 78 -15.76 -18.99 -12.26
CA GLU A 78 -17.05 -19.62 -12.58
C GLU A 78 -18.12 -18.58 -12.94
N ASN A 79 -18.20 -17.47 -12.21
CA ASN A 79 -19.09 -16.34 -12.51
C ASN A 79 -18.83 -15.76 -13.90
N ALA A 80 -17.57 -15.75 -14.35
CA ALA A 80 -17.17 -15.31 -15.67
C ALA A 80 -17.40 -16.35 -16.78
N GLY A 81 -17.83 -17.57 -16.43
CA GLY A 81 -18.17 -18.64 -17.36
C GLY A 81 -17.05 -19.64 -17.65
N PHE A 82 -15.98 -19.66 -16.85
CA PHE A 82 -14.94 -20.70 -16.98
C PHE A 82 -15.42 -22.05 -16.42
N GLU A 83 -15.01 -23.14 -17.07
CA GLU A 83 -15.15 -24.50 -16.56
C GLU A 83 -13.84 -24.92 -15.88
N ILE A 84 -13.87 -25.13 -14.57
CA ILE A 84 -12.66 -25.50 -13.81
C ILE A 84 -12.44 -27.01 -13.89
N THR A 85 -11.34 -27.43 -14.50
CA THR A 85 -11.07 -28.86 -14.79
C THR A 85 -10.24 -29.56 -13.73
N SER A 86 -9.75 -28.83 -12.72
CA SER A 86 -8.89 -29.31 -11.63
C SER A 86 -9.60 -29.36 -10.27
N LYS A 87 -10.94 -29.45 -10.23
CA LYS A 87 -11.75 -29.49 -8.98
C LYS A 87 -11.27 -30.56 -7.99
N ALA A 88 -10.87 -31.74 -8.49
CA ALA A 88 -10.35 -32.81 -7.64
C ALA A 88 -9.08 -32.40 -6.87
N TRP A 89 -8.18 -31.62 -7.49
CA TRP A 89 -7.01 -31.07 -6.81
C TRP A 89 -7.44 -30.06 -5.74
N LEU A 90 -8.38 -29.17 -6.05
CA LEU A 90 -8.89 -28.16 -5.11
C LEU A 90 -9.57 -28.80 -3.89
N ASP A 91 -10.33 -29.87 -4.10
CA ASP A 91 -11.00 -30.64 -3.03
C ASP A 91 -9.98 -31.36 -2.14
N ALA A 92 -8.97 -31.98 -2.75
CA ALA A 92 -7.89 -32.65 -2.02
C ALA A 92 -7.07 -31.66 -1.18
N TYR A 93 -6.71 -30.51 -1.76
CA TYR A 93 -5.97 -29.45 -1.05
C TYR A 93 -6.81 -28.87 0.10
N THR A 94 -8.10 -28.61 -0.12
CA THR A 94 -9.02 -28.11 0.91
C THR A 94 -9.11 -29.08 2.09
N SER A 95 -9.25 -30.37 1.80
CA SER A 95 -9.35 -31.42 2.84
C SER A 95 -8.07 -31.52 3.65
N MET A 96 -6.92 -31.57 2.97
CA MET A 96 -5.60 -31.62 3.61
C MET A 96 -5.35 -30.37 4.48
N LEU A 97 -5.65 -29.18 3.96
CA LEU A 97 -5.47 -27.93 4.68
C LEU A 97 -6.33 -27.88 5.96
N ALA A 98 -7.56 -28.39 5.91
CA ALA A 98 -8.43 -28.46 7.08
C ALA A 98 -7.86 -29.38 8.17
N GLU A 99 -7.30 -30.53 7.79
CA GLU A 99 -6.64 -31.46 8.71
C GLU A 99 -5.40 -30.83 9.36
N GLU A 100 -4.53 -30.19 8.58
CA GLU A 100 -3.32 -29.55 9.09
C GLU A 100 -3.63 -28.35 9.99
N LYS A 101 -4.63 -27.52 9.63
CA LYS A 101 -5.12 -26.43 10.50
C LYS A 101 -5.63 -26.96 11.84
N ALA A 102 -6.37 -28.07 11.82
CA ALA A 102 -6.87 -28.67 13.05
C ALA A 102 -5.72 -29.17 13.95
N LYS A 103 -4.72 -29.84 13.38
CA LYS A 103 -3.50 -30.29 14.10
C LYS A 103 -2.73 -29.12 14.68
N PHE A 104 -2.50 -28.08 13.88
CA PHE A 104 -1.79 -26.87 14.30
C PHE A 104 -2.47 -26.19 15.49
N LEU A 105 -3.78 -25.93 15.39
CA LEU A 105 -4.55 -25.32 16.48
C LEU A 105 -4.60 -26.20 17.73
N GLN A 106 -4.65 -27.53 17.58
CA GLN A 106 -4.57 -28.46 18.71
C GLN A 106 -3.20 -28.36 19.41
N GLY A 107 -2.12 -28.27 18.62
CA GLY A 107 -0.76 -28.05 19.12
C GLY A 107 -0.64 -26.75 19.92
N LEU A 108 -1.08 -25.63 19.34
CA LEU A 108 -1.04 -24.32 20.02
C LEU A 108 -1.82 -24.30 21.33
N LYS A 109 -2.99 -24.94 21.37
CA LYS A 109 -3.80 -25.05 22.61
C LYS A 109 -3.08 -25.88 23.68
N ALA A 110 -2.37 -26.94 23.29
CA ALA A 110 -1.58 -27.75 24.21
C ALA A 110 -0.38 -26.96 24.76
N GLU A 111 0.32 -26.21 23.91
CA GLU A 111 1.42 -25.31 24.29
C GLU A 111 0.96 -24.21 25.24
N ALA A 112 -0.15 -23.53 24.92
CA ALA A 112 -0.73 -22.48 25.78
C ALA A 112 -1.06 -23.03 27.18
N LYS A 113 -1.68 -24.22 27.23
CA LYS A 113 -1.98 -24.90 28.48
C LYS A 113 -0.71 -25.24 29.27
N ALA A 114 0.33 -25.73 28.61
CA ALA A 114 1.61 -26.04 29.24
C ALA A 114 2.33 -24.79 29.77
N ALA A 115 2.21 -23.67 29.07
CA ALA A 115 2.79 -22.38 29.46
C ALA A 115 1.96 -21.63 30.53
N GLY A 116 0.74 -22.08 30.85
CA GLY A 116 -0.16 -21.39 31.77
C GLY A 116 -0.69 -20.04 31.23
N VAL A 117 -0.64 -19.85 29.90
CA VAL A 117 -1.08 -18.63 29.22
C VAL A 117 -2.46 -18.88 28.60
N ASN A 118 -3.30 -17.86 28.57
CA ASN A 118 -4.58 -17.95 27.87
C ASN A 118 -4.34 -18.22 26.37
N ALA A 119 -5.06 -19.20 25.82
CA ALA A 119 -4.86 -19.68 24.46
C ALA A 119 -5.08 -18.61 23.38
N ILE A 120 -5.95 -17.61 23.62
CA ILE A 120 -6.18 -16.51 22.66
C ILE A 120 -4.91 -15.67 22.55
N TRP A 121 -4.36 -15.24 23.68
CA TRP A 121 -3.10 -14.48 23.71
C TRP A 121 -1.93 -15.28 23.14
N TYR A 122 -1.88 -16.58 23.44
CA TYR A 122 -0.81 -17.45 22.96
C TYR A 122 -0.84 -17.69 21.44
N CYS A 123 -2.04 -17.74 20.85
CA CYS A 123 -2.19 -17.94 19.40
C CYS A 123 -2.07 -16.64 18.60
N MET A 124 -2.08 -15.48 19.26
CA MET A 124 -1.99 -14.18 18.59
C MET A 124 -0.65 -14.05 17.85
N GLY A 125 -0.70 -13.67 16.57
CA GLY A 125 0.47 -13.56 15.69
C GLY A 125 1.05 -14.90 15.21
N LYS A 126 0.55 -16.06 15.65
CA LYS A 126 1.02 -17.37 15.17
C LYS A 126 0.33 -17.76 13.86
N VAL A 127 1.13 -17.91 12.81
CA VAL A 127 0.67 -18.33 11.48
C VAL A 127 1.02 -19.80 11.25
N MET A 128 0.06 -20.57 10.73
CA MET A 128 0.33 -21.95 10.33
C MET A 128 1.23 -21.94 9.09
N PRO A 129 2.35 -22.68 9.09
CA PRO A 129 3.15 -22.86 7.88
C PRO A 129 2.33 -23.49 6.74
N GLU A 130 2.66 -23.13 5.50
CA GLU A 130 2.07 -23.77 4.33
C GLU A 130 2.45 -25.27 4.31
N PRO A 131 1.48 -26.20 4.31
CA PRO A 131 1.77 -27.62 4.42
C PRO A 131 2.39 -28.18 3.14
N ALA A 132 3.33 -29.12 3.30
CA ALA A 132 3.86 -29.89 2.17
C ALA A 132 2.84 -30.92 1.68
N TYR A 133 2.72 -31.10 0.37
CA TYR A 133 1.79 -32.05 -0.22
C TYR A 133 2.29 -32.64 -1.55
N ASN A 134 1.66 -33.74 -1.97
CA ASN A 134 1.96 -34.42 -3.23
C ASN A 134 0.68 -34.77 -3.99
N ILE A 135 -0.21 -33.79 -4.15
CA ILE A 135 -1.48 -33.91 -4.85
C ILE A 135 -1.19 -33.88 -6.36
N PRO A 136 -1.68 -34.84 -7.16
CA PRO A 136 -1.47 -34.85 -8.61
C PRO A 136 -2.02 -33.59 -9.32
N LEU A 137 -1.20 -32.96 -10.15
CA LEU A 137 -1.55 -31.75 -10.93
C LEU A 137 -2.39 -32.10 -12.16
N GLU A 138 -3.61 -32.56 -11.94
CA GLU A 138 -4.56 -33.00 -12.98
C GLU A 138 -5.59 -31.90 -13.33
N GLY A 139 -5.95 -31.83 -14.61
CA GLY A 139 -6.93 -30.87 -15.16
C GLY A 139 -6.70 -30.65 -16.65
N GLU A 140 -7.62 -31.10 -17.50
CA GLU A 140 -7.49 -30.94 -18.96
C GLU A 140 -7.93 -29.54 -19.39
N ALA A 141 -6.98 -28.69 -19.78
CA ALA A 141 -7.22 -27.34 -20.29
C ALA A 141 -6.03 -26.87 -21.12
N GLU A 142 -6.23 -25.89 -22.00
CA GLU A 142 -5.14 -25.16 -22.66
C GLU A 142 -4.47 -24.18 -21.69
N THR A 143 -5.25 -23.62 -20.77
CA THR A 143 -4.82 -22.60 -19.81
C THR A 143 -4.80 -23.12 -18.39
N ALA A 144 -3.73 -22.81 -17.65
CA ALA A 144 -3.63 -23.03 -16.22
C ALA A 144 -3.32 -21.74 -15.45
N VAL A 145 -3.90 -21.64 -14.26
CA VAL A 145 -3.70 -20.55 -13.30
C VAL A 145 -3.22 -21.16 -11.99
N TYR A 146 -2.09 -20.69 -11.46
CA TYR A 146 -1.68 -20.99 -10.09
C TYR A 146 -1.81 -19.73 -9.23
N VAL A 147 -2.63 -19.78 -8.18
CA VAL A 147 -2.82 -18.66 -7.25
C VAL A 147 -1.97 -18.86 -6.01
N LEU A 148 -0.88 -18.09 -5.90
CA LEU A 148 -0.06 -18.02 -4.70
C LEU A 148 -0.61 -16.94 -3.77
N ALA A 149 -1.05 -17.33 -2.58
CA ALA A 149 -1.57 -16.45 -1.56
C ALA A 149 -0.63 -16.34 -0.36
N ARG A 150 -0.48 -15.11 0.14
CA ARG A 150 0.22 -14.77 1.40
C ARG A 150 -0.54 -13.68 2.13
N ASN A 151 -0.66 -13.82 3.43
CA ASN A 151 -1.26 -12.81 4.30
C ASN A 151 -0.23 -12.22 5.26
N SER A 152 -0.50 -11.03 5.75
CA SER A 152 0.26 -10.35 6.79
C SER A 152 -0.67 -9.42 7.57
N GLY A 153 -0.22 -8.94 8.72
CA GLY A 153 -0.97 -7.94 9.45
C GLY A 153 -0.31 -7.57 10.76
N GLU A 154 -1.06 -6.81 11.55
CA GLU A 154 -0.58 -6.21 12.79
C GLU A 154 -0.09 -7.25 13.81
N GLY A 155 1.05 -6.95 14.46
CA GLY A 155 1.60 -7.76 15.54
C GLY A 155 2.57 -8.86 15.13
N ALA A 156 2.85 -9.03 13.83
CA ALA A 156 3.90 -9.94 13.37
C ALA A 156 4.51 -9.48 12.03
N ASP A 157 5.83 -9.40 11.99
CA ASP A 157 6.57 -9.20 10.74
C ASP A 157 6.67 -10.50 9.93
N ARG A 158 6.74 -10.36 8.61
CA ARG A 158 7.05 -11.47 7.70
C ARG A 158 8.53 -11.84 7.77
N THR A 159 8.85 -13.10 7.49
CA THR A 159 10.22 -13.63 7.56
C THR A 159 10.64 -14.34 6.26
N PRO A 160 11.95 -14.37 5.93
CA PRO A 160 12.49 -15.03 4.73
C PRO A 160 12.54 -16.56 4.88
N VAL A 161 11.39 -17.17 5.14
CA VAL A 161 11.22 -18.62 5.31
C VAL A 161 10.22 -19.18 4.30
N ALA A 162 10.28 -20.50 4.08
CA ALA A 162 9.37 -21.20 3.19
C ALA A 162 7.92 -21.06 3.67
N GLY A 163 7.02 -20.68 2.76
CA GLY A 163 5.59 -20.45 3.07
C GLY A 163 5.28 -19.01 3.48
N ASP A 164 6.27 -18.11 3.50
CA ASP A 164 6.10 -16.67 3.73
C ASP A 164 6.74 -15.88 2.57
N ILE A 165 7.83 -15.13 2.80
CA ILE A 165 8.54 -14.44 1.72
C ILE A 165 9.09 -15.46 0.71
N ASN A 166 9.60 -16.61 1.18
CA ASN A 166 10.12 -17.63 0.28
C ASN A 166 9.01 -18.63 -0.10
N LEU A 167 9.08 -19.14 -1.33
CA LEU A 167 8.23 -20.23 -1.80
C LEU A 167 8.64 -21.54 -1.10
N THR A 168 7.66 -22.36 -0.73
CA THR A 168 7.89 -23.74 -0.32
C THR A 168 8.39 -24.58 -1.50
N GLU A 169 9.06 -25.70 -1.21
CA GLU A 169 9.47 -26.66 -2.25
C GLU A 169 8.28 -27.17 -3.07
N THR A 170 7.11 -27.31 -2.44
CA THR A 170 5.89 -27.78 -3.08
C THR A 170 5.35 -26.74 -4.07
N GLU A 171 5.32 -25.46 -3.67
CA GLU A 171 4.93 -24.35 -4.56
C GLU A 171 5.89 -24.23 -5.74
N GLN A 172 7.19 -24.29 -5.50
CA GLN A 172 8.20 -24.23 -6.56
C GLN A 172 8.00 -25.37 -7.58
N ARG A 173 7.85 -26.61 -7.09
CA ARG A 173 7.59 -27.79 -7.92
C ARG A 173 6.34 -27.60 -8.78
N ASP A 174 5.22 -27.21 -8.16
CA ASP A 174 3.94 -27.12 -8.86
C ASP A 174 3.95 -25.99 -9.89
N ILE A 175 4.45 -24.80 -9.53
CA ILE A 175 4.53 -23.66 -10.42
C ILE A 175 5.37 -23.99 -11.66
N LEU A 176 6.54 -24.61 -11.49
CA LEU A 176 7.42 -24.96 -12.60
C LEU A 176 6.81 -26.07 -13.47
N ALA A 177 6.22 -27.10 -12.86
CA ALA A 177 5.58 -28.20 -13.60
C ALA A 177 4.38 -27.71 -14.42
N LEU A 178 3.56 -26.81 -13.88
CA LEU A 178 2.42 -26.23 -14.60
C LEU A 178 2.89 -25.30 -15.74
N ASN A 179 3.93 -24.50 -15.53
CA ASN A 179 4.53 -23.65 -16.56
C ASN A 179 5.12 -24.44 -17.73
N GLU A 180 5.57 -25.68 -17.48
CA GLU A 180 6.05 -26.59 -18.54
C GLU A 180 4.88 -27.34 -19.22
N LYS A 181 3.87 -27.74 -18.46
CA LYS A 181 2.77 -28.61 -18.92
C LYS A 181 1.72 -27.91 -19.78
N TYR A 182 1.37 -26.66 -19.47
CA TYR A 182 0.27 -25.94 -20.13
C TYR A 182 0.78 -24.94 -21.15
N ASP A 183 0.11 -24.85 -22.30
CA ASP A 183 0.45 -23.90 -23.37
C ASP A 183 0.36 -22.45 -22.87
N LYS A 184 -0.68 -22.15 -22.10
CA LYS A 184 -0.89 -20.87 -21.44
C LYS A 184 -0.86 -21.06 -19.93
N PHE A 185 0.16 -20.51 -19.27
CA PHE A 185 0.27 -20.54 -17.82
C PHE A 185 0.47 -19.13 -17.27
N ILE A 186 -0.22 -18.83 -16.16
CA ILE A 186 -0.01 -17.60 -15.39
C ILE A 186 0.06 -17.89 -13.90
N LEU A 187 1.13 -17.36 -13.27
CA LEU A 187 1.26 -17.29 -11.82
C LEU A 187 0.58 -16.02 -11.33
N VAL A 188 -0.42 -16.16 -10.47
CA VAL A 188 -1.17 -15.06 -9.87
C VAL A 188 -0.75 -14.92 -8.41
N LEU A 189 -0.24 -13.74 -8.05
CA LEU A 189 0.21 -13.42 -6.70
C LEU A 189 -0.90 -12.64 -5.97
N ASN A 190 -1.66 -13.32 -5.11
CA ASN A 190 -2.62 -12.73 -4.19
C ASN A 190 -1.93 -12.47 -2.84
N VAL A 191 -1.02 -11.50 -2.85
CA VAL A 191 -0.08 -11.23 -1.76
C VAL A 191 -0.10 -9.75 -1.38
N GLY A 192 0.09 -9.45 -0.08
CA GLY A 192 0.16 -8.07 0.42
C GLY A 192 1.55 -7.42 0.32
N GLY A 193 2.58 -8.19 -0.02
CA GLY A 193 3.96 -7.74 -0.11
C GLY A 193 4.83 -8.67 -0.95
N MET A 194 6.09 -8.29 -1.12
CA MET A 194 7.08 -9.01 -1.94
C MET A 194 7.19 -10.50 -1.56
N VAL A 195 7.34 -11.35 -2.57
CA VAL A 195 7.71 -12.77 -2.42
C VAL A 195 8.92 -13.04 -3.30
N ASP A 196 9.81 -13.94 -2.87
CA ASP A 196 10.97 -14.33 -3.66
C ASP A 196 10.56 -15.23 -4.83
N LEU A 197 10.63 -14.68 -6.04
CA LEU A 197 10.32 -15.37 -7.29
C LEU A 197 11.55 -15.95 -7.97
N SER A 198 12.76 -15.80 -7.40
CA SER A 198 14.00 -16.29 -7.99
C SER A 198 13.97 -17.80 -8.32
N PRO A 199 13.38 -18.69 -7.50
CA PRO A 199 13.33 -20.13 -7.80
C PRO A 199 12.40 -20.48 -8.97
N VAL A 200 11.47 -19.58 -9.33
CA VAL A 200 10.50 -19.76 -10.41
C VAL A 200 10.71 -18.76 -11.54
N SER A 201 11.95 -18.28 -11.71
CA SER A 201 12.31 -17.27 -12.71
C SER A 201 11.96 -17.66 -14.16
N ALA A 202 11.81 -18.95 -14.45
CA ALA A 202 11.38 -19.49 -15.74
C ALA A 202 9.90 -19.24 -16.09
N VAL A 203 9.08 -18.79 -15.14
CA VAL A 203 7.67 -18.46 -15.38
C VAL A 203 7.55 -17.26 -16.31
N LYS A 204 6.72 -17.41 -17.35
CA LYS A 204 6.59 -16.45 -18.46
C LYS A 204 5.53 -15.37 -18.24
N ASN A 205 4.46 -15.69 -17.51
CA ASN A 205 3.41 -14.74 -17.14
C ASN A 205 3.25 -14.70 -15.62
N ILE A 206 3.37 -13.50 -15.04
CA ILE A 206 3.22 -13.28 -13.60
C ILE A 206 2.36 -12.05 -13.39
N LEU A 207 1.24 -12.21 -12.70
CA LEU A 207 0.33 -11.13 -12.31
C LEU A 207 0.37 -10.94 -10.79
N LEU A 208 0.78 -9.77 -10.33
CA LEU A 208 0.53 -9.33 -8.96
C LEU A 208 -0.91 -8.82 -8.87
N LEU A 209 -1.80 -9.68 -8.36
CA LEU A 209 -3.20 -9.34 -8.13
C LEU A 209 -3.37 -8.47 -6.88
N SER A 210 -2.45 -8.58 -5.93
CA SER A 210 -2.57 -7.97 -4.60
C SER A 210 -3.82 -8.49 -3.86
N GLN A 211 -4.42 -7.68 -2.98
CA GLN A 211 -5.57 -8.01 -2.14
C GLN A 211 -6.63 -6.93 -2.34
N LEU A 212 -7.61 -7.18 -3.21
CA LEU A 212 -8.46 -6.15 -3.82
C LEU A 212 -9.82 -5.97 -3.14
N GLY A 213 -9.97 -6.47 -1.91
CA GLY A 213 -11.25 -6.46 -1.20
C GLY A 213 -12.25 -7.48 -1.75
N THR A 214 -13.53 -7.14 -1.68
CA THR A 214 -14.63 -8.10 -1.92
C THR A 214 -14.71 -8.69 -3.33
N PRO A 215 -14.38 -7.98 -4.43
CA PRO A 215 -14.52 -8.54 -5.79
C PRO A 215 -13.21 -9.17 -6.31
N THR A 216 -12.27 -9.58 -5.44
CA THR A 216 -10.92 -10.01 -5.87
C THR A 216 -10.94 -11.09 -6.97
N GLY A 217 -11.74 -12.15 -6.81
CA GLY A 217 -11.84 -13.21 -7.83
C GLY A 217 -12.48 -12.74 -9.14
N ASP A 218 -13.53 -11.92 -9.05
CA ASP A 218 -14.19 -11.33 -10.22
C ASP A 218 -13.23 -10.45 -11.03
N VAL A 219 -12.41 -9.63 -10.34
CA VAL A 219 -11.42 -8.77 -10.97
C VAL A 219 -10.34 -9.58 -11.69
N LEU A 220 -9.88 -10.68 -11.09
CA LEU A 220 -8.94 -11.58 -11.78
C LEU A 220 -9.55 -12.13 -13.07
N ALA A 221 -10.82 -12.58 -13.03
CA ALA A 221 -11.48 -13.09 -14.22
C ALA A 221 -11.64 -12.03 -15.31
N ASP A 222 -11.96 -10.78 -14.94
CA ASP A 222 -12.04 -9.66 -15.88
C ASP A 222 -10.68 -9.32 -16.50
N ILE A 223 -9.59 -9.38 -15.72
CA ILE A 223 -8.21 -9.21 -16.21
C ILE A 223 -7.89 -10.32 -17.22
N LEU A 224 -8.08 -11.60 -16.85
CA LEU A 224 -7.76 -12.73 -17.72
C LEU A 224 -8.54 -12.69 -19.05
N LEU A 225 -9.75 -12.14 -19.06
CA LEU A 225 -10.58 -11.98 -20.26
C LEU A 225 -10.37 -10.64 -20.99
N GLY A 226 -9.49 -9.77 -20.50
CA GLY A 226 -9.25 -8.44 -21.08
C GLY A 226 -10.44 -7.49 -20.99
N LYS A 227 -11.41 -7.78 -20.11
CA LYS A 227 -12.53 -6.86 -19.80
C LYS A 227 -12.04 -5.66 -18.97
N SER A 228 -10.98 -5.88 -18.20
CA SER A 228 -10.30 -4.84 -17.42
C SER A 228 -8.80 -4.91 -17.66
N TYR A 229 -8.14 -3.75 -17.65
CA TYR A 229 -6.73 -3.62 -18.01
C TYR A 229 -5.83 -3.47 -16.75
N PRO A 230 -4.88 -4.39 -16.50
CA PRO A 230 -3.92 -4.24 -15.41
C PRO A 230 -2.95 -3.10 -15.75
N SER A 231 -3.12 -1.97 -15.06
CA SER A 231 -2.33 -0.73 -15.26
C SER A 231 -1.68 -0.24 -13.97
N GLY A 232 -1.57 -1.11 -12.97
CA GLY A 232 -0.84 -0.82 -11.75
C GLY A 232 0.66 -0.73 -12.01
N LYS A 233 1.34 -0.01 -11.13
CA LYS A 233 2.80 0.07 -11.06
C LYS A 233 3.25 -0.27 -9.64
N LEU A 234 4.39 -0.91 -9.49
CA LEU A 234 4.95 -1.25 -8.18
C LEU A 234 5.23 0.00 -7.36
N THR A 235 4.79 0.01 -6.11
CA THR A 235 5.10 1.08 -5.14
C THR A 235 6.33 0.75 -4.29
N THR A 236 6.93 -0.42 -4.49
CA THR A 236 8.14 -0.88 -3.81
C THR A 236 9.10 -1.52 -4.82
N THR A 237 10.40 -1.35 -4.63
CA THR A 237 11.41 -2.12 -5.36
C THR A 237 11.34 -3.58 -4.90
N TRP A 238 11.35 -4.54 -5.83
CA TRP A 238 11.46 -5.96 -5.52
C TRP A 238 12.88 -6.43 -5.84
N ALA A 239 13.60 -6.85 -4.81
CA ALA A 239 14.97 -7.37 -4.87
C ALA A 239 15.12 -8.54 -3.90
N PRO A 240 16.19 -9.35 -3.96
CA PRO A 240 16.47 -10.32 -2.90
C PRO A 240 16.45 -9.65 -1.51
N ILE A 241 15.90 -10.30 -0.49
CA ILE A 241 15.73 -9.68 0.84
C ILE A 241 17.07 -9.20 1.44
N ALA A 242 18.15 -9.92 1.17
CA ALA A 242 19.49 -9.58 1.64
C ALA A 242 20.09 -8.33 0.97
N SER A 243 19.53 -7.90 -0.16
CA SER A 243 19.98 -6.71 -0.90
C SER A 243 19.38 -5.39 -0.39
N TYR A 244 18.34 -5.43 0.46
CA TYR A 244 17.80 -4.19 1.01
C TYR A 244 18.75 -3.64 2.07
N PRO A 245 19.05 -2.33 2.04
CA PRO A 245 20.00 -1.73 2.98
C PRO A 245 19.45 -1.73 4.42
N SER A 246 18.12 -1.78 4.56
CA SER A 246 17.44 -1.84 5.85
C SER A 246 17.39 -3.25 6.45
N THR A 247 17.79 -4.32 5.75
CA THR A 247 17.62 -5.70 6.24
C THR A 247 18.47 -6.00 7.48
N GLU A 248 19.67 -5.42 7.58
CA GLU A 248 20.52 -5.59 8.75
C GLU A 248 19.89 -4.90 9.97
N GLY A 249 19.53 -5.69 10.99
CA GLY A 249 18.97 -5.17 12.25
C GLY A 249 17.48 -4.84 12.23
N PHE A 250 16.79 -5.00 11.09
CA PHE A 250 15.34 -4.84 11.01
C PHE A 250 14.61 -5.83 11.92
N GLY A 251 13.62 -5.33 12.65
CA GLY A 251 12.78 -6.14 13.53
C GLY A 251 13.43 -6.50 14.87
N ASP A 252 14.53 -5.82 15.26
CA ASP A 252 15.02 -5.93 16.63
C ASP A 252 13.95 -5.38 17.61
N PRO A 253 13.55 -6.16 18.63
CA PRO A 253 12.45 -5.78 19.52
C PRO A 253 12.78 -4.62 20.46
N ASN A 254 14.06 -4.23 20.58
CA ASN A 254 14.47 -3.10 21.40
C ASN A 254 14.73 -1.87 20.52
N ASP A 255 15.67 -1.96 19.59
CA ASP A 255 16.15 -0.82 18.80
C ASP A 255 16.46 -1.22 17.35
N THR A 256 15.77 -0.61 16.39
CA THR A 256 16.10 -0.71 14.96
C THR A 256 16.82 0.57 14.54
N TYR A 257 18.09 0.45 14.11
CA TYR A 257 18.88 1.58 13.63
C TYR A 257 18.70 1.76 12.13
N TYR A 258 18.20 2.92 11.70
CA TYR A 258 17.90 3.23 10.30
C TYR A 258 19.19 3.67 9.60
N LYS A 259 20.19 2.77 9.58
CA LYS A 259 21.53 3.03 9.04
C LYS A 259 21.49 3.39 7.57
N GLU A 260 20.46 2.97 6.83
CA GLU A 260 20.27 3.33 5.43
C GLU A 260 19.98 4.82 5.20
N GLY A 261 19.64 5.58 6.26
CA GLY A 261 19.34 7.01 6.17
C GLY A 261 18.26 7.30 5.12
N ILE A 262 18.55 8.22 4.20
CA ILE A 262 17.64 8.57 3.09
C ILE A 262 17.58 7.50 1.98
N TYR A 263 18.48 6.52 1.99
CA TYR A 263 18.61 5.51 0.94
C TYR A 263 17.66 4.33 1.15
N VAL A 264 16.36 4.62 1.21
CA VAL A 264 15.31 3.60 1.33
C VAL A 264 14.79 3.20 -0.05
N GLY A 265 14.75 1.90 -0.34
CA GLY A 265 14.19 1.36 -1.59
C GLY A 265 14.97 1.81 -2.82
N TYR A 266 14.28 2.30 -3.86
CA TYR A 266 14.93 2.69 -5.13
C TYR A 266 16.00 3.78 -4.97
N ARG A 267 15.89 4.64 -3.94
CA ARG A 267 16.94 5.61 -3.60
C ARG A 267 18.29 4.93 -3.37
N TYR A 268 18.30 3.77 -2.70
CA TYR A 268 19.52 2.96 -2.57
C TYR A 268 19.90 2.29 -3.88
N PHE A 269 19.02 1.43 -4.41
CA PHE A 269 19.35 0.57 -5.55
C PHE A 269 19.86 1.36 -6.75
N ASP A 270 19.21 2.49 -7.07
CA ASP A 270 19.60 3.34 -8.20
C ASP A 270 20.92 4.07 -7.93
N THR A 271 21.20 4.45 -6.68
CA THR A 271 22.45 5.11 -6.30
C THR A 271 23.64 4.17 -6.29
N VAL A 272 23.49 2.92 -5.85
CA VAL A 272 24.58 1.92 -5.87
C VAL A 272 24.66 1.13 -7.17
N ASN A 273 23.77 1.42 -8.12
CA ASN A 273 23.63 0.71 -9.38
C ASN A 273 23.46 -0.82 -9.22
N GLU A 274 22.76 -1.25 -8.17
CA GLU A 274 22.37 -2.65 -8.00
C GLU A 274 21.06 -2.88 -8.74
N THR A 275 21.00 -3.88 -9.61
CA THR A 275 19.82 -4.14 -10.46
C THR A 275 18.75 -4.90 -9.66
N PRO A 276 17.58 -4.31 -9.39
CA PRO A 276 16.48 -5.03 -8.74
C PRO A 276 15.83 -6.03 -9.70
N VAL A 277 15.09 -6.99 -9.15
CA VAL A 277 14.27 -7.92 -9.96
C VAL A 277 13.15 -7.16 -10.67
N TYR A 278 12.46 -6.28 -9.93
CA TYR A 278 11.53 -5.30 -10.50
C TYR A 278 11.76 -3.94 -9.83
N PRO A 279 12.05 -2.88 -10.61
CA PRO A 279 12.32 -1.56 -10.06
C PRO A 279 11.05 -0.89 -9.52
N PHE A 280 11.23 0.15 -8.70
CA PHE A 280 10.11 1.00 -8.28
C PHE A 280 9.39 1.59 -9.48
N GLY A 281 8.06 1.66 -9.43
CA GLY A 281 7.24 2.15 -10.52
C GLY A 281 7.12 1.18 -11.69
N TYR A 282 7.68 -0.03 -11.64
CA TYR A 282 7.59 -1.01 -12.72
C TYR A 282 6.19 -1.64 -12.83
N GLY A 283 5.74 -1.91 -14.05
CA GLY A 283 4.52 -2.66 -14.30
C GLY A 283 4.19 -2.70 -15.79
N LEU A 284 3.91 -3.89 -16.29
CA LEU A 284 3.45 -4.10 -17.67
C LEU A 284 1.91 -4.02 -17.73
N GLY A 285 1.40 -4.09 -18.94
CA GLY A 285 0.00 -4.42 -19.21
C GLY A 285 -0.12 -5.16 -20.55
N TYR A 286 -1.29 -5.14 -21.17
CA TYR A 286 -1.55 -5.86 -22.42
C TYR A 286 -1.11 -5.11 -23.68
N THR A 287 -0.72 -3.85 -23.57
CA THR A 287 -0.20 -3.05 -24.67
C THR A 287 1.15 -2.43 -24.31
N THR A 288 1.81 -1.84 -25.30
CA THR A 288 3.07 -1.13 -25.12
C THR A 288 2.86 0.37 -25.31
N PHE A 289 3.64 1.18 -24.60
CA PHE A 289 3.62 2.62 -24.71
C PHE A 289 5.00 3.18 -25.02
N GLU A 290 5.02 4.26 -25.79
CA GLU A 290 6.16 5.14 -25.90
C GLU A 290 5.90 6.37 -25.02
N VAL A 291 6.81 6.66 -24.09
CA VAL A 291 6.76 7.85 -23.22
C VAL A 291 7.92 8.76 -23.57
N LYS A 292 7.65 10.02 -23.91
CA LYS A 292 8.69 11.00 -24.28
C LYS A 292 8.50 12.31 -23.53
N GLY A 293 9.57 12.79 -22.88
CA GLY A 293 9.62 14.14 -22.33
C GLY A 293 9.49 15.17 -23.45
N LYS A 294 8.51 16.07 -23.35
CA LYS A 294 8.21 17.08 -24.39
C LYS A 294 8.73 18.46 -24.01
N SER A 295 8.50 18.88 -22.77
CA SER A 295 8.94 20.18 -22.28
C SER A 295 9.01 20.24 -20.76
N VAL A 296 9.94 21.05 -20.26
CA VAL A 296 10.00 21.48 -18.87
C VAL A 296 9.81 23.00 -18.83
N ALA A 297 8.97 23.46 -17.92
CA ALA A 297 8.89 24.85 -17.51
C ALA A 297 9.15 24.91 -16.00
N ALA A 298 9.90 25.90 -15.53
CA ALA A 298 10.20 26.04 -14.12
C ALA A 298 10.31 27.52 -13.74
N ASP A 299 9.90 27.83 -12.52
CA ASP A 299 10.19 29.06 -11.81
C ASP A 299 10.52 28.74 -10.34
N GLU A 300 10.70 29.77 -9.52
CA GLU A 300 11.08 29.59 -8.11
C GLU A 300 9.96 29.00 -7.25
N LYS A 301 8.75 28.83 -7.78
CA LYS A 301 7.61 28.24 -7.09
C LYS A 301 7.36 26.81 -7.54
N GLN A 302 7.37 26.54 -8.85
CA GLN A 302 6.95 25.26 -9.41
C GLN A 302 7.78 24.82 -10.61
N VAL A 303 7.85 23.50 -10.79
CA VAL A 303 8.34 22.83 -11.99
C VAL A 303 7.18 22.08 -12.64
N THR A 304 6.96 22.31 -13.93
CA THR A 304 5.93 21.68 -14.75
C THR A 304 6.58 20.91 -15.89
N VAL A 305 6.29 19.62 -15.97
CA VAL A 305 6.82 18.71 -16.98
C VAL A 305 5.68 18.16 -17.82
N THR A 306 5.79 18.28 -19.14
CA THR A 306 4.85 17.70 -20.10
C THR A 306 5.52 16.55 -20.83
N ALA A 307 4.83 15.42 -20.91
CA ALA A 307 5.28 14.23 -21.65
C ALA A 307 4.21 13.82 -22.66
N SER A 308 4.63 13.36 -23.84
CA SER A 308 3.75 12.66 -24.77
C SER A 308 3.76 11.16 -24.46
N VAL A 309 2.58 10.55 -24.58
CA VAL A 309 2.38 9.13 -24.35
C VAL A 309 1.59 8.57 -25.52
N LYS A 310 2.17 7.61 -26.22
CA LYS A 310 1.57 6.96 -27.37
C LYS A 310 1.40 5.47 -27.13
N ASN A 311 0.19 4.96 -27.34
CA ASN A 311 -0.05 3.52 -27.36
C ASN A 311 0.52 2.94 -28.67
N THR A 312 1.57 2.14 -28.57
CA THR A 312 2.26 1.53 -29.71
C THR A 312 1.89 0.07 -29.94
N GLY A 313 1.11 -0.53 -29.03
CA GLY A 313 0.67 -1.92 -29.14
C GLY A 313 -0.73 -2.06 -29.75
N ASN A 314 -1.31 -3.25 -29.57
CA ASN A 314 -2.54 -3.66 -30.24
C ASN A 314 -3.79 -3.65 -29.32
N PHE A 315 -3.62 -3.37 -28.03
CA PHE A 315 -4.72 -3.32 -27.07
C PHE A 315 -4.92 -1.89 -26.57
N ALA A 316 -6.15 -1.56 -26.18
CA ALA A 316 -6.38 -0.34 -25.41
C ALA A 316 -5.74 -0.48 -24.02
N GLY A 317 -5.28 0.62 -23.44
CA GLY A 317 -4.67 0.59 -22.11
C GLY A 317 -4.37 1.98 -21.55
N LYS A 318 -3.84 2.00 -20.33
CA LYS A 318 -3.40 3.21 -19.61
C LYS A 318 -1.93 3.09 -19.25
N GLU A 319 -1.23 4.22 -19.22
CA GLU A 319 0.17 4.30 -18.80
C GLU A 319 0.35 5.34 -17.69
N VAL A 320 1.35 5.13 -16.83
CA VAL A 320 1.73 6.05 -15.76
C VAL A 320 3.07 6.69 -16.12
N VAL A 321 3.04 8.01 -16.34
CA VAL A 321 4.25 8.82 -16.48
C VAL A 321 4.71 9.25 -15.10
N GLN A 322 6.00 9.06 -14.84
CA GLN A 322 6.66 9.35 -13.57
C GLN A 322 7.76 10.39 -13.81
N VAL A 323 7.80 11.41 -12.97
CA VAL A 323 8.78 12.50 -13.04
C VAL A 323 9.71 12.43 -11.84
N TYR A 324 11.00 12.31 -12.14
CA TYR A 324 12.07 12.19 -11.16
C TYR A 324 13.02 13.38 -11.24
N VAL A 325 13.71 13.66 -10.15
CA VAL A 325 14.75 14.70 -10.09
C VAL A 325 16.05 14.10 -9.55
N SER A 326 17.15 14.29 -10.27
CA SER A 326 18.50 14.12 -9.73
C SER A 326 19.01 15.47 -9.25
N ALA A 327 19.24 15.60 -7.95
CA ALA A 327 19.82 16.79 -7.36
C ALA A 327 21.33 16.88 -7.67
N PRO A 328 21.93 18.09 -7.70
CA PRO A 328 23.37 18.24 -7.83
C PRO A 328 24.09 17.61 -6.63
N ALA A 329 25.30 17.09 -6.88
CA ALA A 329 26.20 16.75 -5.79
C ALA A 329 26.61 18.02 -5.03
N GLY A 330 26.54 17.97 -3.71
CA GLY A 330 26.83 19.11 -2.83
C GLY A 330 27.49 18.66 -1.53
N LYS A 331 27.19 19.38 -0.44
CA LYS A 331 27.57 19.00 0.93
C LYS A 331 26.66 17.89 1.47
N LEU A 332 25.37 17.96 1.15
CA LEU A 332 24.41 16.93 1.50
C LEU A 332 24.50 15.79 0.49
N ASP A 333 24.52 14.56 0.97
CA ASP A 333 24.42 13.39 0.12
C ASP A 333 23.01 13.28 -0.47
N LYS A 334 22.93 12.75 -1.70
CA LYS A 334 21.71 12.69 -2.51
C LYS A 334 21.54 11.30 -3.09
N PRO A 335 20.30 10.81 -3.22
CA PRO A 335 20.03 9.67 -4.09
C PRO A 335 20.24 10.05 -5.55
N TYR A 336 20.50 9.05 -6.39
CA TYR A 336 20.58 9.21 -7.85
C TYR A 336 19.37 9.98 -8.40
N GLN A 337 18.16 9.67 -7.91
CA GLN A 337 16.95 10.39 -8.28
C GLN A 337 15.86 10.25 -7.22
N GLU A 338 14.87 11.15 -7.26
CA GLU A 338 13.67 11.11 -6.42
C GLU A 338 12.41 11.40 -7.22
N LEU A 339 11.36 10.60 -7.03
CA LEU A 339 10.04 10.86 -7.61
C LEU A 339 9.48 12.17 -7.04
N LYS A 340 9.10 13.12 -7.92
CA LYS A 340 8.45 14.38 -7.54
C LYS A 340 6.99 14.47 -7.98
N GLY A 341 6.56 13.62 -8.90
CA GLY A 341 5.16 13.47 -9.26
C GLY A 341 4.92 12.43 -10.32
N PHE A 342 3.66 12.08 -10.55
CA PHE A 342 3.25 11.15 -11.59
C PHE A 342 1.87 11.52 -12.12
N ALA A 343 1.56 11.10 -13.34
CA ALA A 343 0.25 11.23 -13.94
C ALA A 343 -0.09 9.95 -14.72
N LYS A 344 -1.34 9.49 -14.60
CA LYS A 344 -1.86 8.36 -15.36
C LYS A 344 -2.66 8.89 -16.55
N THR A 345 -2.44 8.31 -17.72
CA THR A 345 -3.22 8.65 -18.91
C THR A 345 -4.68 8.25 -18.72
N LYS A 346 -5.57 8.86 -19.51
CA LYS A 346 -6.82 8.21 -19.88
C LYS A 346 -6.53 6.89 -20.61
N GLU A 347 -7.54 6.06 -20.83
CA GLU A 347 -7.38 4.90 -21.72
C GLU A 347 -7.12 5.38 -23.15
N LEU A 348 -6.10 4.81 -23.79
CA LEU A 348 -5.68 5.12 -25.14
C LEU A 348 -5.93 3.93 -26.04
N ALA A 349 -6.61 4.16 -27.17
CA ALA A 349 -6.73 3.16 -28.22
C ALA A 349 -5.36 2.87 -28.88
N PRO A 350 -5.18 1.74 -29.57
CA PRO A 350 -3.99 1.47 -30.38
C PRO A 350 -3.66 2.62 -31.33
N GLY A 351 -2.42 3.13 -31.26
CA GLY A 351 -1.94 4.26 -32.04
C GLY A 351 -2.36 5.65 -31.54
N GLU A 352 -3.25 5.75 -30.55
CA GLU A 352 -3.63 7.02 -29.93
C GLU A 352 -2.48 7.60 -29.11
N GLU A 353 -2.34 8.93 -29.16
CA GLU A 353 -1.35 9.69 -28.44
C GLU A 353 -2.04 10.79 -27.61
N THR A 354 -1.56 11.00 -26.39
CA THR A 354 -2.00 12.08 -25.51
C THR A 354 -0.79 12.75 -24.87
N GLU A 355 -0.98 13.96 -24.38
CA GLU A 355 -0.04 14.60 -23.46
C GLU A 355 -0.53 14.46 -22.03
N VAL A 356 0.41 14.30 -21.11
CA VAL A 356 0.18 14.38 -19.67
C VAL A 356 1.10 15.43 -19.08
N THR A 357 0.65 16.09 -18.02
CA THR A 357 1.40 17.12 -17.33
C THR A 357 1.50 16.79 -15.85
N VAL A 358 2.71 16.88 -15.32
CA VAL A 358 3.02 16.72 -13.90
C VAL A 358 3.61 18.04 -13.41
N THR A 359 3.06 18.59 -12.33
CA THR A 359 3.56 19.81 -11.69
C THR A 359 3.85 19.54 -10.23
N PHE A 360 4.98 20.04 -9.75
CA PHE A 360 5.40 19.95 -8.36
C PHE A 360 6.09 21.23 -7.91
N ASP A 361 6.10 21.49 -6.60
CA ASP A 361 6.72 22.69 -6.04
C ASP A 361 8.25 22.61 -6.18
N THR A 362 8.89 23.70 -6.61
CA THR A 362 10.37 23.78 -6.72
C THR A 362 11.03 23.49 -5.36
N ALA A 363 10.42 23.95 -4.27
CA ALA A 363 10.87 23.69 -2.90
C ALA A 363 10.91 22.19 -2.54
N SER A 364 10.12 21.34 -3.20
CA SER A 364 10.12 19.89 -2.96
C SER A 364 11.41 19.20 -3.42
N MET A 365 12.27 19.87 -4.20
CA MET A 365 13.61 19.36 -4.56
C MET A 365 14.65 19.56 -3.45
N ALA A 366 14.30 20.23 -2.35
CA ALA A 366 15.20 20.50 -1.25
C ALA A 366 15.55 19.22 -0.47
N SER A 367 16.73 19.23 0.15
CA SER A 367 17.16 18.21 1.12
C SER A 367 17.22 18.82 2.51
N PHE A 368 16.98 18.00 3.53
CA PHE A 368 17.07 18.47 4.91
C PHE A 368 18.54 18.57 5.36
N SER A 369 18.94 19.76 5.84
CA SER A 369 20.22 20.00 6.50
C SER A 369 20.01 20.05 8.01
N GLU A 370 20.54 19.07 8.72
CA GLU A 370 20.49 19.02 10.17
C GLU A 370 21.29 20.17 10.81
N GLU A 371 22.48 20.45 10.27
CA GLU A 371 23.33 21.57 10.70
C GLU A 371 22.59 22.91 10.64
N ALA A 372 21.84 23.15 9.56
CA ALA A 372 21.07 24.39 9.39
C ALA A 372 19.68 24.34 10.04
N SER A 373 19.20 23.16 10.46
CA SER A 373 17.81 22.89 10.85
C SER A 373 16.82 23.40 9.79
N ALA A 374 17.06 23.05 8.52
CA ALA A 374 16.35 23.64 7.41
C ALA A 374 16.32 22.73 6.17
N TYR A 375 15.30 22.89 5.33
CA TYR A 375 15.28 22.34 3.97
C TYR A 375 16.02 23.29 3.02
N VAL A 376 17.03 22.77 2.35
CA VAL A 376 17.97 23.54 1.51
C VAL A 376 17.99 22.97 0.09
N LEU A 377 17.86 23.86 -0.89
CA LEU A 377 18.26 23.62 -2.27
C LEU A 377 19.73 24.03 -2.40
N GLU A 378 20.59 23.10 -2.79
CA GLU A 378 22.00 23.40 -3.03
C GLU A 378 22.19 23.91 -4.45
N ALA A 379 23.11 24.84 -4.64
CA ALA A 379 23.45 25.40 -5.94
C ALA A 379 23.83 24.30 -6.94
N GLY A 380 23.43 24.46 -8.20
CA GLY A 380 23.82 23.56 -9.28
C GLY A 380 22.66 23.08 -10.14
N LYS A 381 22.91 22.00 -10.89
CA LYS A 381 22.02 21.47 -11.91
C LYS A 381 21.16 20.35 -11.36
N TYR A 382 19.86 20.59 -11.28
CA TYR A 382 18.83 19.60 -11.02
C TYR A 382 18.36 19.01 -12.35
N ILE A 383 18.62 17.72 -12.57
CA ILE A 383 18.24 17.03 -13.79
C ILE A 383 16.81 16.51 -13.65
N ILE A 384 15.91 16.99 -14.50
CA ILE A 384 14.52 16.57 -14.55
C ILE A 384 14.39 15.39 -15.50
N ARG A 385 13.86 14.27 -15.01
CA ARG A 385 13.75 13.01 -15.74
C ARG A 385 12.30 12.58 -15.87
N VAL A 386 11.98 11.94 -16.99
CA VAL A 386 10.64 11.43 -17.31
C VAL A 386 10.74 9.97 -17.70
N GLY A 387 9.86 9.14 -17.18
CA GLY A 387 9.88 7.71 -17.43
C GLY A 387 8.60 7.00 -17.04
N ASN A 388 8.63 5.67 -17.06
CA ASN A 388 7.52 4.81 -16.64
C ASN A 388 7.88 3.89 -15.45
N CYS A 389 9.15 3.87 -15.01
CA CYS A 389 9.65 3.26 -13.78
C CYS A 389 11.01 3.87 -13.43
N SER A 390 11.55 3.62 -12.23
CA SER A 390 12.82 4.24 -11.80
C SER A 390 14.04 3.81 -12.64
N ARG A 391 13.95 2.71 -13.38
CA ARG A 391 15.02 2.23 -14.28
C ARG A 391 14.74 2.45 -15.77
N ASP A 392 13.69 3.19 -16.09
CA ASP A 392 13.34 3.56 -17.46
C ASP A 392 12.92 5.04 -17.45
N THR A 393 13.92 5.91 -17.28
CA THR A 393 13.77 7.37 -17.25
C THR A 393 14.77 8.02 -18.18
N HIS A 394 14.36 9.11 -18.83
CA HIS A 394 15.16 9.89 -19.76
C HIS A 394 15.20 11.36 -19.33
N VAL A 395 16.28 12.09 -19.66
CA VAL A 395 16.41 13.51 -19.30
C VAL A 395 15.43 14.33 -20.14
N CYS A 396 14.61 15.12 -19.46
CA CYS A 396 13.62 16.01 -20.09
C CYS A 396 14.05 17.49 -20.05
N GLY A 397 14.88 17.88 -19.09
CA GLY A 397 15.37 19.25 -18.92
C GLY A 397 16.24 19.40 -17.68
N ILE A 398 16.83 20.59 -17.51
CA ILE A 398 17.66 20.92 -16.35
C ILE A 398 17.14 22.22 -15.73
N VAL A 399 16.97 22.20 -14.42
CA VAL A 399 16.77 23.40 -13.61
C VAL A 399 18.10 23.74 -12.94
N SER A 400 18.63 24.93 -13.18
CA SER A 400 19.92 25.39 -12.67
C SER A 400 19.70 26.47 -11.63
N LEU A 401 20.20 26.25 -10.42
CA LEU A 401 20.12 27.20 -9.30
C LEU A 401 21.48 27.86 -9.07
N ASP A 402 21.51 29.18 -9.02
CA ASP A 402 22.74 29.98 -8.99
C ASP A 402 23.49 29.94 -7.65
N GLN A 403 22.78 29.77 -6.53
CA GLN A 403 23.33 29.66 -5.18
C GLN A 403 22.42 28.83 -4.27
N ASP A 404 22.91 28.43 -3.10
CA ASP A 404 22.09 27.72 -2.12
C ASP A 404 20.88 28.56 -1.69
N ALA A 405 19.71 27.94 -1.59
CA ALA A 405 18.48 28.57 -1.13
C ALA A 405 17.85 27.80 0.03
N VAL A 406 17.44 28.51 1.08
CA VAL A 406 16.66 27.92 2.17
C VAL A 406 15.18 28.00 1.81
N THR A 407 14.52 26.85 1.71
CA THR A 407 13.09 26.78 1.38
C THR A 407 12.21 26.76 2.63
N GLU A 408 12.69 26.11 3.69
CA GLU A 408 11.99 26.05 4.96
C GLU A 408 12.98 25.97 6.13
N LYS A 409 12.77 26.81 7.16
CA LYS A 409 13.55 26.81 8.39
C LYS A 409 12.70 26.28 9.55
N VAL A 410 13.22 25.26 10.23
CA VAL A 410 12.53 24.56 11.33
C VAL A 410 13.39 24.55 12.59
N LYS A 411 12.88 23.92 13.66
CA LYS A 411 13.61 23.70 14.91
C LYS A 411 14.08 22.26 14.99
N HIS A 412 15.36 22.06 15.30
CA HIS A 412 15.88 20.74 15.63
C HIS A 412 15.35 20.26 16.98
N ILE A 413 14.68 19.10 17.00
CA ILE A 413 14.00 18.56 18.19
C ILE A 413 14.53 17.20 18.66
N CYS A 414 15.39 16.54 17.87
CA CYS A 414 15.93 15.22 18.16
C CYS A 414 17.48 15.18 18.01
N PRO A 415 18.26 15.91 18.84
CA PRO A 415 19.71 15.85 18.75
C PRO A 415 20.27 14.53 19.29
N GLY A 416 21.31 14.00 18.64
CA GLY A 416 22.16 12.95 19.22
C GLY A 416 21.59 11.53 19.18
N TRP A 417 21.12 11.06 18.03
CA TRP A 417 20.67 9.68 17.82
C TRP A 417 21.80 8.63 17.88
N GLY A 418 23.06 9.06 17.93
CA GLY A 418 24.18 8.23 18.41
C GLY A 418 24.81 7.28 17.39
N PHE A 419 24.51 7.41 16.10
CA PHE A 419 25.18 6.69 15.02
C PHE A 419 25.32 7.57 13.77
N GLU A 420 26.17 7.13 12.84
CA GLU A 420 26.30 7.73 11.51
C GLU A 420 25.55 6.86 10.50
N ASP A 421 24.72 7.50 9.68
CA ASP A 421 24.03 6.86 8.58
C ASP A 421 25.02 6.51 7.46
N MET A 422 24.70 5.46 6.71
CA MET A 422 25.50 5.03 5.58
C MET A 422 25.46 6.08 4.46
N LYS A 423 26.59 6.22 3.78
CA LYS A 423 26.69 6.97 2.53
C LYS A 423 27.10 5.99 1.45
N PRO A 424 26.23 5.67 0.49
CA PRO A 424 26.54 4.68 -0.53
C PRO A 424 27.78 5.08 -1.33
N GLU A 425 28.70 4.14 -1.46
CA GLU A 425 29.89 4.25 -2.32
C GLU A 425 29.68 3.42 -3.59
N GLY A 426 30.18 3.90 -4.73
CA GLY A 426 30.11 3.17 -5.99
C GLY A 426 29.74 4.04 -7.18
N ALA A 427 29.62 3.40 -8.34
CA ALA A 427 29.10 4.06 -9.53
C ALA A 427 27.58 4.17 -9.42
N THR A 428 27.05 5.37 -9.64
CA THR A 428 25.61 5.58 -9.77
C THR A 428 25.08 4.95 -11.04
N TYR A 429 23.79 4.61 -11.05
CA TYR A 429 23.14 4.17 -12.27
C TYR A 429 23.29 5.21 -13.39
N SER A 430 23.33 4.71 -14.62
CA SER A 430 23.36 5.48 -15.86
C SER A 430 22.81 4.60 -16.98
N TYR A 431 22.36 5.20 -18.07
CA TYR A 431 21.87 4.50 -19.26
C TYR A 431 22.56 5.01 -20.53
N GLU A 432 22.51 4.19 -21.58
CA GLU A 432 23.09 4.54 -22.88
C GLU A 432 22.44 5.82 -23.44
N GLY A 433 23.25 6.83 -23.77
CA GLY A 433 22.77 8.11 -24.29
C GLY A 433 22.51 9.19 -23.23
N GLU A 434 22.59 8.87 -21.94
CA GLU A 434 22.29 9.83 -20.86
C GLU A 434 23.18 11.09 -20.93
N ALA A 435 24.48 10.92 -21.15
CA ALA A 435 25.42 12.03 -21.20
C ALA A 435 25.09 12.99 -22.36
N GLU A 436 24.70 12.45 -23.50
CA GLU A 436 24.25 13.19 -24.68
C GLU A 436 22.94 13.93 -24.42
N GLU A 437 21.97 13.27 -23.75
CA GLU A 437 20.72 13.91 -23.36
C GLU A 437 20.95 15.07 -22.38
N ILE A 438 21.81 14.89 -21.36
CA ILE A 438 22.19 15.95 -20.42
C ILE A 438 22.86 17.11 -21.16
N ALA A 439 23.75 16.83 -22.11
CA ALA A 439 24.43 17.86 -22.88
C ALA A 439 23.49 18.65 -23.81
N ALA A 440 22.41 18.02 -24.28
CA ALA A 440 21.41 18.61 -25.16
C ALA A 440 20.22 19.25 -24.43
N ALA A 441 20.07 19.01 -23.12
CA ALA A 441 18.92 19.43 -22.35
C ALA A 441 18.76 20.96 -22.28
N LEU A 442 17.50 21.42 -22.33
CA LEU A 442 17.16 22.81 -22.03
C LEU A 442 17.50 23.12 -20.58
N ILE A 443 18.27 24.20 -20.35
CA ILE A 443 18.61 24.71 -19.02
C ILE A 443 17.70 25.90 -18.70
N ILE A 444 17.01 25.81 -17.56
CA ILE A 444 16.19 26.89 -17.01
C ILE A 444 16.89 27.39 -15.76
N GLU A 445 17.35 28.64 -15.79
CA GLU A 445 18.03 29.28 -14.66
C GLU A 445 16.99 29.83 -13.67
N LEU A 446 17.18 29.54 -12.39
CA LEU A 446 16.40 30.07 -11.27
C LEU A 446 17.27 30.98 -10.42
N ASP A 447 16.69 32.07 -9.93
CA ASP A 447 17.33 33.01 -9.01
C ASP A 447 16.99 32.58 -7.57
N ALA A 448 17.95 31.99 -6.87
CA ALA A 448 17.78 31.52 -5.51
C ALA A 448 17.29 32.61 -4.54
N SER A 449 17.55 33.89 -4.82
CA SER A 449 17.05 35.00 -3.98
C SER A 449 15.54 35.19 -4.05
N ARG A 450 14.87 34.58 -5.04
CA ARG A 450 13.42 34.60 -5.22
C ARG A 450 12.73 33.34 -4.68
N ILE A 451 13.50 32.36 -4.21
CA ILE A 451 12.96 31.20 -3.48
C ILE A 451 12.45 31.71 -2.14
N GLU A 452 11.16 31.50 -1.89
CA GLU A 452 10.53 31.90 -0.64
C GLU A 452 10.99 30.97 0.50
N THR A 453 11.57 31.55 1.55
CA THR A 453 11.85 30.83 2.79
C THR A 453 10.64 30.85 3.71
N ARG A 454 10.05 29.69 3.97
CA ARG A 454 9.06 29.51 5.04
C ARG A 454 9.78 29.35 6.38
N VAL A 455 9.29 29.98 7.44
CA VAL A 455 9.87 29.85 8.78
C VAL A 455 8.82 29.31 9.72
N ALA A 456 9.05 28.10 10.25
CA ALA A 456 8.18 27.52 11.26
C ALA A 456 8.36 28.25 12.59
N LEU A 457 7.26 28.74 13.17
CA LEU A 457 7.24 29.38 14.47
C LEU A 457 6.71 28.39 15.51
N TYR A 458 7.46 28.21 16.58
CA TYR A 458 7.12 27.29 17.66
C TYR A 458 6.76 28.08 18.92
N SER A 459 5.57 27.86 19.46
CA SER A 459 5.19 28.38 20.78
C SER A 459 5.56 27.36 21.85
N GLU A 460 6.51 27.69 22.73
CA GLU A 460 6.96 26.77 23.80
C GLU A 460 5.99 26.71 25.00
N VAL A 461 5.09 27.69 25.13
CA VAL A 461 4.11 27.77 26.21
C VAL A 461 2.77 28.22 25.66
N MET A 462 1.73 27.41 25.84
CA MET A 462 0.35 27.84 25.62
C MET A 462 -0.02 28.85 26.71
N PRO A 463 -0.52 30.05 26.38
CA PRO A 463 -0.86 31.03 27.39
C PRO A 463 -2.01 30.51 28.26
N GLU A 464 -1.87 30.63 29.58
CA GLU A 464 -3.01 30.44 30.49
C GLU A 464 -4.12 31.41 30.11
N ARG A 465 -5.34 30.90 30.02
CA ARG A 465 -6.51 31.71 29.66
C ARG A 465 -7.19 32.18 30.93
N GLU A 466 -7.67 33.42 30.92
CA GLU A 466 -8.51 33.92 32.01
C GLU A 466 -9.79 33.09 32.08
N LYS A 467 -10.14 32.61 33.28
CA LYS A 467 -11.34 31.80 33.47
C LYS A 467 -12.58 32.57 33.03
N ALA A 468 -13.40 31.92 32.20
CA ALA A 468 -14.68 32.43 31.73
C ALA A 468 -15.84 31.65 32.38
N GLU A 469 -17.06 32.16 32.23
CA GLU A 469 -18.25 31.39 32.57
C GLU A 469 -18.50 30.30 31.52
N PRO A 470 -18.84 29.06 31.91
CA PRO A 470 -19.15 28.00 30.96
C PRO A 470 -20.40 28.35 30.15
N PHE A 471 -20.41 27.93 28.88
CA PHE A 471 -21.56 28.10 27.99
C PHE A 471 -21.70 26.92 27.03
N ASP A 472 -22.87 26.82 26.40
CA ASP A 472 -23.19 25.76 25.45
C ASP A 472 -22.31 25.83 24.18
N PHE A 473 -21.72 24.69 23.81
CA PHE A 473 -20.85 24.54 22.65
C PHE A 473 -21.53 24.94 21.33
N ALA A 474 -22.86 24.93 21.26
CA ALA A 474 -23.62 25.46 20.13
C ALA A 474 -23.29 26.93 19.81
N LYS A 475 -22.85 27.73 20.78
CA LYS A 475 -22.36 29.11 20.55
C LYS A 475 -21.03 29.14 19.80
N VAL A 476 -20.19 28.12 19.96
CA VAL A 476 -18.97 27.95 19.14
C VAL A 476 -19.35 27.55 17.73
N VAL A 477 -20.24 26.56 17.59
CA VAL A 477 -20.69 26.05 16.28
C VAL A 477 -21.39 27.12 15.45
N SER A 478 -22.17 28.00 16.08
CA SER A 478 -22.83 29.12 15.41
C SER A 478 -21.92 30.33 15.12
N GLY A 479 -20.74 30.39 15.72
CA GLY A 479 -19.81 31.51 15.61
C GLY A 479 -20.08 32.68 16.57
N ASP A 480 -21.08 32.57 17.45
CA ASP A 480 -21.39 33.59 18.48
C ASP A 480 -20.26 33.74 19.53
N LYS A 481 -19.50 32.68 19.75
CA LYS A 481 -18.37 32.59 20.68
C LYS A 481 -17.22 31.82 20.04
N THR A 482 -16.00 32.09 20.50
CA THR A 482 -14.80 31.39 20.04
C THR A 482 -14.57 30.09 20.80
N LEU A 483 -13.77 29.19 20.20
CA LEU A 483 -13.32 27.96 20.88
C LEU A 483 -12.47 28.30 22.12
N ASP A 484 -11.63 29.34 22.03
CA ASP A 484 -10.82 29.83 23.15
C ASP A 484 -11.69 30.26 24.34
N GLU A 485 -12.78 30.99 24.09
CA GLU A 485 -13.74 31.38 25.14
C GLU A 485 -14.44 30.16 25.76
N PHE A 486 -14.74 29.12 24.97
CA PHE A 486 -15.36 27.91 25.48
C PHE A 486 -14.41 27.13 26.39
N VAL A 487 -13.17 26.93 25.94
CA VAL A 487 -12.12 26.23 26.70
C VAL A 487 -11.79 26.97 28.00
N ALA A 488 -11.79 28.30 27.98
CA ALA A 488 -11.59 29.13 29.18
C ALA A 488 -12.70 28.95 30.24
N GLY A 489 -13.88 28.46 29.86
CA GLY A 489 -14.98 28.16 30.77
C GLY A 489 -14.96 26.75 31.37
N LEU A 490 -14.03 25.88 30.94
CA LEU A 490 -13.96 24.50 31.40
C LEU A 490 -13.18 24.39 32.72
N THR A 491 -13.58 23.43 33.55
CA THR A 491 -12.80 23.04 34.73
C THR A 491 -11.62 22.16 34.33
N ASP A 492 -10.60 22.06 35.19
CA ASP A 492 -9.45 21.16 34.99
C ASP A 492 -9.89 19.70 34.77
N GLU A 493 -10.95 19.27 35.46
CA GLU A 493 -11.55 17.94 35.28
C GLU A 493 -12.19 17.79 33.88
N GLN A 494 -12.93 18.79 33.42
CA GLN A 494 -13.50 18.78 32.06
C GLN A 494 -12.42 18.81 30.99
N LEU A 495 -11.33 19.57 31.21
CA LEU A 495 -10.16 19.57 30.35
C LEU A 495 -9.50 18.19 30.32
N ALA A 496 -9.33 17.55 31.49
CA ALA A 496 -8.81 16.19 31.57
C ALA A 496 -9.71 15.17 30.82
N TYR A 497 -11.04 15.32 30.91
CA TYR A 497 -11.97 14.47 30.17
C TYR A 497 -11.85 14.59 28.66
N LEU A 498 -11.47 15.74 28.12
CA LEU A 498 -11.24 15.91 26.69
C LEU A 498 -9.96 15.21 26.20
N CYS A 499 -9.02 14.93 27.10
CA CYS A 499 -7.75 14.26 26.79
C CYS A 499 -7.83 12.73 26.84
N ILE A 500 -8.98 12.15 27.18
CA ILE A 500 -9.17 10.70 27.26
C ILE A 500 -10.32 10.25 26.37
N GLY A 501 -10.16 9.09 25.73
CA GLY A 501 -11.26 8.41 25.05
C GLY A 501 -12.36 8.05 26.05
N HIS A 502 -13.57 7.77 25.54
CA HIS A 502 -14.63 7.26 26.39
C HIS A 502 -14.22 5.93 27.03
N TYR A 503 -14.48 5.79 28.32
CA TYR A 503 -14.21 4.57 29.09
C TYR A 503 -15.33 4.32 30.10
N LYS A 504 -15.44 3.07 30.56
CA LYS A 504 -16.30 2.67 31.68
C LYS A 504 -15.44 2.36 32.91
N GLU A 505 -15.95 2.70 34.09
CA GLU A 505 -15.22 2.50 35.35
C GLU A 505 -15.10 1.02 35.77
N SER A 506 -15.79 0.09 35.09
CA SER A 506 -15.77 -1.33 35.47
C SER A 506 -16.20 -2.29 34.33
N ASP A 507 -15.46 -2.36 33.24
CA ASP A 507 -15.73 -3.37 32.22
C ASP A 507 -14.59 -4.40 32.23
N GLY A 508 -14.77 -5.46 33.01
CA GLY A 508 -13.86 -6.62 33.06
C GLY A 508 -13.90 -7.48 31.79
N ASP A 509 -14.18 -6.89 30.62
CA ASP A 509 -14.14 -7.55 29.31
C ASP A 509 -12.75 -7.37 28.68
N PRO A 510 -11.95 -8.44 28.57
CA PRO A 510 -10.63 -8.34 27.94
C PRO A 510 -10.68 -7.87 26.47
N LEU A 511 -11.83 -8.03 25.80
CA LEU A 511 -12.01 -7.62 24.40
C LEU A 511 -12.24 -6.11 24.24
N SER A 512 -12.68 -5.39 25.28
CA SER A 512 -12.83 -3.92 25.22
C SER A 512 -11.48 -3.19 25.17
N ALA A 513 -10.37 -3.91 25.34
CA ALA A 513 -9.02 -3.38 25.18
C ALA A 513 -8.53 -3.37 23.71
N ILE A 514 -9.22 -4.06 22.78
CA ILE A 514 -8.76 -4.23 21.38
C ILE A 514 -9.90 -3.93 20.39
N GLY A 515 -9.79 -2.81 19.67
CA GLY A 515 -10.48 -2.56 18.40
C GLY A 515 -12.02 -2.46 18.41
N ALA A 516 -12.68 -2.47 19.57
CA ALA A 516 -14.14 -2.41 19.69
C ALA A 516 -14.60 -1.63 20.96
N ALA A 517 -13.96 -0.50 21.25
CA ALA A 517 -14.20 0.26 22.49
C ALA A 517 -15.31 1.32 22.39
N ALA A 518 -15.89 1.54 21.20
CA ALA A 518 -17.00 2.49 21.02
C ALA A 518 -18.33 1.96 21.58
N TYR A 519 -19.17 2.87 22.10
CA TYR A 519 -20.47 2.55 22.72
C TYR A 519 -21.66 2.88 21.81
N GLN A 520 -21.54 3.95 21.03
CA GLN A 520 -22.60 4.40 20.13
C GLN A 520 -22.69 3.54 18.86
N VAL A 521 -21.56 3.00 18.41
CA VAL A 521 -21.47 2.16 17.21
C VAL A 521 -20.75 0.87 17.56
N ALA A 522 -21.48 -0.23 17.53
CA ALA A 522 -20.96 -1.54 17.89
C ALA A 522 -19.78 -1.95 16.99
N GLY A 523 -18.65 -2.30 17.60
CA GLY A 523 -17.44 -2.76 16.92
C GLY A 523 -16.53 -1.67 16.37
N ALA A 524 -16.87 -0.39 16.51
CA ALA A 524 -15.94 0.68 16.17
C ALA A 524 -14.80 0.76 17.21
N ALA A 525 -13.62 1.16 16.74
CA ALA A 525 -12.36 1.11 17.49
C ALA A 525 -12.41 1.91 18.80
N GLY A 526 -13.00 3.10 18.77
CA GLY A 526 -13.16 3.93 19.97
C GLY A 526 -14.08 5.13 19.75
N GLU A 527 -14.25 5.92 20.80
CA GLU A 527 -14.98 7.18 20.73
C GLU A 527 -14.39 8.21 21.70
N THR A 528 -14.51 9.50 21.39
CA THR A 528 -14.08 10.57 22.29
C THR A 528 -15.01 10.68 23.49
N SER A 529 -14.54 11.32 24.56
CA SER A 529 -15.30 11.49 25.79
C SER A 529 -16.67 12.14 25.58
N SER A 530 -17.71 11.51 26.14
CA SER A 530 -19.08 12.04 26.20
C SER A 530 -19.35 12.82 27.49
N ARG A 531 -18.34 13.02 28.35
CA ARG A 531 -18.50 13.61 29.70
C ARG A 531 -18.86 15.10 29.69
N LEU A 532 -18.72 15.78 28.55
CA LEU A 532 -19.10 17.19 28.37
C LEU A 532 -20.41 17.35 27.58
N LYS A 533 -21.22 16.29 27.45
CA LYS A 533 -22.51 16.35 26.75
C LYS A 533 -23.47 17.40 27.31
N ASP A 534 -23.38 17.70 28.61
CA ASP A 534 -24.22 18.71 29.28
C ASP A 534 -23.86 20.15 28.85
N LEU A 535 -22.66 20.34 28.30
CA LEU A 535 -22.24 21.58 27.63
C LEU A 535 -22.45 21.52 26.10
N GLY A 536 -23.14 20.50 25.58
CA GLY A 536 -23.41 20.34 24.16
C GLY A 536 -22.21 19.85 23.32
N VAL A 537 -21.13 19.37 23.95
CA VAL A 537 -19.98 18.82 23.22
C VAL A 537 -20.31 17.41 22.69
N PRO A 538 -20.27 17.17 21.37
CA PRO A 538 -20.56 15.85 20.82
C PRO A 538 -19.39 14.88 21.01
N GLY A 539 -19.72 13.59 21.19
CA GLY A 539 -18.75 12.51 21.06
C GLY A 539 -18.49 12.19 19.58
N LEU A 540 -17.24 11.85 19.26
CA LEU A 540 -16.81 11.43 17.92
C LEU A 540 -16.48 9.94 17.96
N VAL A 541 -17.14 9.16 17.10
CA VAL A 541 -16.87 7.73 16.93
C VAL A 541 -15.77 7.53 15.88
N MET A 542 -14.80 6.67 16.19
CA MET A 542 -13.68 6.33 15.33
C MET A 542 -13.73 4.82 15.05
N ALA A 543 -13.83 4.46 13.78
CA ALA A 543 -13.84 3.06 13.34
C ALA A 543 -12.62 2.80 12.46
N ASP A 544 -11.97 1.65 12.66
CA ASP A 544 -11.06 1.11 11.67
C ASP A 544 -11.85 0.78 10.38
N GLY A 545 -11.25 0.62 9.22
CA GLY A 545 -9.87 0.93 8.86
C GLY A 545 -9.75 1.32 7.39
N PRO A 546 -8.52 1.45 6.87
CA PRO A 546 -8.27 1.90 5.51
C PRO A 546 -8.95 1.09 4.40
N ALA A 547 -9.17 -0.21 4.61
CA ALA A 547 -9.82 -1.11 3.65
C ALA A 547 -11.36 -1.08 3.70
N GLY A 548 -11.96 -0.32 4.63
CA GLY A 548 -13.39 -0.22 4.85
C GLY A 548 -13.75 -0.22 6.34
N LEU A 549 -15.01 0.08 6.66
CA LEU A 549 -15.48 0.17 8.05
C LEU A 549 -15.51 -1.22 8.73
N ARG A 550 -14.65 -1.42 9.71
CA ARG A 550 -14.63 -2.54 10.64
C ARG A 550 -15.64 -2.29 11.75
N LEU A 551 -16.85 -2.80 11.55
CA LEU A 551 -17.95 -2.70 12.49
C LEU A 551 -18.47 -4.10 12.86
N SER A 552 -19.21 -4.19 13.97
CA SER A 552 -19.89 -5.44 14.32
C SER A 552 -20.91 -5.82 13.24
N PRO A 553 -20.92 -7.06 12.73
CA PRO A 553 -21.87 -7.50 11.71
C PRO A 553 -23.32 -7.42 12.18
N MET A 554 -23.55 -7.71 13.46
CA MET A 554 -24.84 -7.63 14.13
C MET A 554 -24.70 -6.96 15.49
N TYR A 555 -25.72 -6.21 15.88
CA TYR A 555 -25.79 -5.56 17.18
C TYR A 555 -27.22 -5.51 17.71
N LYS A 556 -27.33 -5.40 19.04
CA LYS A 556 -28.58 -5.20 19.78
C LYS A 556 -28.48 -3.95 20.65
N TRP A 557 -29.61 -3.30 20.88
CA TRP A 557 -29.69 -2.20 21.84
C TRP A 557 -29.91 -2.75 23.25
N VAL A 558 -29.00 -2.45 24.17
CA VAL A 558 -29.11 -2.83 25.59
C VAL A 558 -28.85 -1.59 26.43
N ASN A 559 -29.83 -1.17 27.22
CA ASN A 559 -29.73 0.00 28.11
C ASN A 559 -29.26 1.30 27.41
N GLY A 560 -29.68 1.52 26.15
CA GLY A 560 -29.30 2.70 25.37
C GLY A 560 -27.95 2.61 24.66
N GLU A 561 -27.27 1.45 24.71
CA GLU A 561 -25.99 1.20 24.02
C GLU A 561 -26.15 0.18 22.89
N ALA A 562 -25.39 0.35 21.80
CA ALA A 562 -25.28 -0.65 20.75
C ALA A 562 -24.24 -1.70 21.17
N LYS A 563 -24.69 -2.94 21.42
CA LYS A 563 -23.81 -4.05 21.80
C LYS A 563 -23.72 -5.07 20.69
N SER A 564 -22.48 -5.48 20.36
CA SER A 564 -22.25 -6.58 19.42
C SER A 564 -23.00 -7.84 19.87
N SER A 565 -23.62 -8.54 18.92
CA SER A 565 -24.37 -9.78 19.19
C SER A 565 -23.75 -11.02 18.53
N GLY A 566 -22.54 -10.92 17.96
CA GLY A 566 -21.87 -12.01 17.23
C GLY A 566 -21.93 -11.85 15.71
N GLY A 567 -21.22 -12.72 14.98
CA GLY A 567 -21.17 -12.76 13.51
C GLY A 567 -22.41 -13.37 12.87
N PHE A 568 -22.57 -13.25 11.55
CA PHE A 568 -23.64 -13.91 10.81
C PHE A 568 -23.55 -15.43 11.04
N ASP A 569 -24.62 -16.05 11.56
CA ASP A 569 -24.73 -17.51 11.67
C ASP A 569 -24.67 -18.21 10.30
#